data_AF-A0A843SPX6-F1
#
_entry.id   AF-A0A843SPX6-F1
#
_cell.length_a   1.000
_cell.length_b   1.000
_cell.length_c   1.000
_cell.angle_alpha   90.00
_cell.angle_beta   90.00
_cell.angle_gamma   90.00
#
_symmetry.space_group_name_H-M   'P 1'
#
loop_
_entity.id
_entity.type
_entity.pdbx_description
1 polymer ?
#
loop_
_entity_poly.entity_id
_entity_poly.type
_entity_poly.pdbx_seq_one_letter_code
_entity_poly.pdbx_strand_id
1 'polypeptide(L)'
;MLKRGLVCAAWLAGCAAGTAAQKPARLPVTLQDLTVPQARLPAGCSLAPIAAATDHDVARGGLWAGLPIPTNPWIGTERRLVATIRSRIDGPPRAPDGPPLAGRAASRYFLQSADGVEEAYAAIYRQPEPELIVVYALRFAVAGKDVDRPRYEIGPKVQTAPRIEFGPITVVVSGERGECSYAVESYLRSLDR
;
A
#
# COMPACT_ATOMS: atom_id res chain seq x y z
N MET A 1 22.84 -49.44 65.79
CA MET A 1 23.66 -48.50 64.99
C MET A 1 23.29 -48.66 63.52
N LEU A 2 23.21 -47.52 62.82
CA LEU A 2 22.64 -47.25 61.47
C LEU A 2 22.82 -48.30 60.35
N LYS A 3 21.81 -48.40 59.48
CA LYS A 3 21.84 -48.20 57.99
C LYS A 3 20.46 -48.59 57.38
N ARG A 4 19.56 -47.64 57.06
CA ARG A 4 19.34 -46.97 55.75
C ARG A 4 19.25 -47.91 54.54
N GLY A 5 18.10 -47.90 53.85
CA GLY A 5 17.91 -48.46 52.50
C GLY A 5 16.45 -48.28 52.05
N LEU A 6 16.04 -47.05 51.72
CA LEU A 6 15.88 -46.50 50.36
C LEU A 6 14.55 -46.91 49.69
N VAL A 7 13.63 -45.94 49.65
CA VAL A 7 12.35 -45.94 48.95
C VAL A 7 12.60 -45.57 47.50
N CYS A 8 12.18 -46.42 46.54
CA CYS A 8 12.09 -46.04 45.12
C CYS A 8 10.62 -45.80 44.77
N ALA A 9 10.19 -44.54 44.87
CA ALA A 9 8.94 -44.07 44.30
C ALA A 9 9.14 -43.87 42.79
N ALA A 10 8.49 -44.70 41.98
CA ALA A 10 8.46 -44.55 40.53
C ALA A 10 7.53 -43.38 40.16
N TRP A 11 8.10 -42.25 39.78
CA TRP A 11 7.38 -41.16 39.14
C TRP A 11 7.21 -41.47 37.65
N LEU A 12 5.98 -41.74 37.23
CA LEU A 12 5.59 -41.78 35.82
C LEU A 12 5.60 -40.34 35.29
N ALA A 13 6.64 -39.97 34.57
CA ALA A 13 6.69 -38.74 33.79
C ALA A 13 5.74 -38.88 32.60
N GLY A 14 4.52 -38.34 32.73
CA GLY A 14 3.60 -38.20 31.62
C GLY A 14 4.14 -37.18 30.62
N CYS A 15 4.54 -37.64 29.43
CA CYS A 15 4.81 -36.77 28.30
C CYS A 15 3.51 -36.07 27.88
N ALA A 16 3.29 -34.85 28.37
CA ALA A 16 2.30 -33.96 27.80
C ALA A 16 2.74 -33.60 26.38
N ALA A 17 2.16 -34.27 25.39
CA ALA A 17 2.26 -33.88 23.99
C ALA A 17 1.56 -32.52 23.84
N GLY A 18 2.32 -31.44 24.01
CA GLY A 18 1.87 -30.10 23.69
C GLY A 18 1.61 -30.02 22.20
N THR A 19 0.35 -30.12 21.79
CA THR A 19 -0.09 -29.66 20.47
C THR A 19 0.14 -28.15 20.43
N ALA A 20 1.31 -27.75 19.94
CA ALA A 20 1.53 -26.39 19.49
C ALA A 20 0.47 -26.13 18.42
N ALA A 21 -0.54 -25.31 18.75
CA ALA A 21 -1.49 -24.81 17.78
C ALA A 21 -0.67 -24.04 16.73
N GLN A 22 -0.39 -24.69 15.59
CA GLN A 22 0.16 -24.02 14.43
C GLN A 22 -0.86 -22.97 14.03
N LYS A 23 -0.53 -21.71 14.34
CA LYS A 23 -1.25 -20.54 13.81
C LYS A 23 -1.36 -20.78 12.30
N PRO A 24 -2.57 -20.80 11.72
CA PRO A 24 -2.73 -21.07 10.30
C PRO A 24 -1.83 -20.11 9.53
N ALA A 25 -1.03 -20.64 8.61
CA ALA A 25 -0.17 -19.84 7.75
C ALA A 25 -1.06 -18.82 7.05
N ARG A 26 -0.79 -17.53 7.27
CA ARG A 26 -1.56 -16.47 6.65
C ARG A 26 -1.27 -16.45 5.16
N LEU A 27 -2.33 -16.28 4.38
CA LEU A 27 -2.18 -16.02 2.96
C LEU A 27 -1.43 -14.68 2.79
N PRO A 28 -0.47 -14.61 1.85
CA PRO A 28 0.20 -13.35 1.53
C PRO A 28 -0.82 -12.30 1.06
N VAL A 29 -0.68 -11.06 1.55
CA VAL A 29 -1.48 -9.92 1.11
C VAL A 29 -1.21 -9.66 -0.38
N THR A 30 -2.28 -9.50 -1.15
CA THR A 30 -2.25 -9.16 -2.58
C THR A 30 -2.69 -7.72 -2.81
N LEU A 31 -2.47 -7.17 -4.02
CA LEU A 31 -2.93 -5.82 -4.35
C LEU A 31 -4.46 -5.70 -4.33
N GLN A 32 -5.19 -6.80 -4.60
CA GLN A 32 -6.65 -6.83 -4.54
C GLN A 32 -7.16 -6.63 -3.12
N ASP A 33 -6.44 -7.16 -2.12
CA ASP A 33 -6.81 -7.06 -0.70
C ASP A 33 -6.70 -5.62 -0.16
N LEU A 34 -6.06 -4.70 -0.90
CA LEU A 34 -5.95 -3.29 -0.51
C LEU A 34 -7.25 -2.50 -0.72
N THR A 35 -8.28 -3.11 -1.32
CA THR A 35 -9.58 -2.47 -1.51
C THR A 35 -10.43 -2.68 -0.26
N VAL A 36 -10.81 -1.58 0.39
CA VAL A 36 -11.63 -1.63 1.60
C VAL A 36 -13.07 -2.03 1.22
N PRO A 37 -13.62 -3.11 1.80
CA PRO A 37 -15.01 -3.47 1.58
C PRO A 37 -15.96 -2.36 2.05
N GLN A 38 -17.04 -2.10 1.31
CA GLN A 38 -18.00 -1.05 1.66
C GLN A 38 -18.57 -1.18 3.09
N ALA A 39 -18.74 -2.40 3.59
CA ALA A 39 -19.22 -2.68 4.95
C ALA A 39 -18.23 -2.24 6.06
N ARG A 40 -17.00 -1.91 5.71
CA ARG A 40 -15.94 -1.44 6.62
C ARG A 40 -15.70 0.07 6.52
N LEU A 41 -16.40 0.75 5.62
CA LEU A 41 -16.32 2.19 5.43
C LEU A 41 -17.40 2.91 6.24
N PRO A 42 -17.11 4.12 6.78
CA PRO A 42 -18.11 4.93 7.45
C PRO A 42 -19.15 5.45 6.44
N ALA A 43 -20.27 5.95 6.97
CA ALA A 43 -21.29 6.58 6.14
C ALA A 43 -20.70 7.76 5.34
N GLY A 44 -21.10 7.89 4.07
CA GLY A 44 -20.56 8.92 3.17
C GLY A 44 -19.20 8.58 2.52
N CYS A 45 -18.49 7.57 3.02
CA CYS A 45 -17.24 7.07 2.43
C CYS A 45 -17.51 5.86 1.52
N SER A 46 -17.07 5.93 0.27
CA SER A 46 -17.25 4.82 -0.69
C SER A 46 -16.25 4.91 -1.83
N LEU A 47 -16.03 3.80 -2.54
CA LEU A 47 -15.26 3.84 -3.80
C LEU A 47 -15.92 4.78 -4.80
N ALA A 48 -15.10 5.64 -5.42
CA ALA A 48 -15.57 6.55 -6.46
C ALA A 48 -15.96 5.76 -7.74
N PRO A 49 -17.10 6.06 -8.37
CA PRO A 49 -17.49 5.39 -9.62
C PRO A 49 -16.56 5.76 -10.78
N ILE A 50 -16.44 4.88 -11.79
CA ILE A 50 -15.56 5.08 -12.96
C ILE A 50 -16.14 6.10 -13.97
N ALA A 51 -17.46 6.20 -14.07
CA ALA A 51 -18.18 7.09 -14.99
C ALA A 51 -18.57 8.40 -14.29
N ALA A 52 -18.54 9.58 -14.91
CA ALA A 52 -18.11 10.00 -16.23
C ALA A 52 -17.82 11.50 -16.14
N ALA A 53 -17.07 12.05 -17.10
CA ALA A 53 -17.12 13.47 -17.37
C ALA A 53 -18.58 13.88 -17.63
N THR A 54 -19.23 14.50 -16.64
CA THR A 54 -20.51 15.18 -16.85
C THR A 54 -20.54 16.45 -16.02
N ASP A 55 -20.67 17.53 -16.77
CA ASP A 55 -21.09 18.88 -16.43
C ASP A 55 -20.39 19.64 -15.29
N HIS A 56 -19.67 20.66 -15.74
CA HIS A 56 -19.43 21.94 -15.09
C HIS A 56 -18.63 22.03 -13.79
N ASP A 57 -18.23 20.93 -13.15
CA ASP A 57 -17.25 20.97 -12.05
C ASP A 57 -16.12 19.95 -12.25
N VAL A 58 -15.05 20.39 -12.92
CA VAL A 58 -13.66 19.86 -12.98
C VAL A 58 -13.46 18.34 -12.78
N ALA A 59 -14.36 17.50 -13.27
CA ALA A 59 -14.13 16.09 -13.52
C ALA A 59 -13.69 15.94 -14.99
N ARG A 60 -12.43 16.29 -15.28
CA ARG A 60 -11.83 15.91 -16.56
C ARG A 60 -11.72 14.38 -16.56
N GLY A 61 -12.52 13.75 -17.41
CA GLY A 61 -12.64 12.29 -17.53
C GLY A 61 -11.28 11.60 -17.49
N GLY A 62 -11.16 10.61 -16.63
CA GLY A 62 -9.92 9.85 -16.46
C GLY A 62 -8.76 10.68 -15.90
N LEU A 63 -8.99 11.63 -14.99
CA LEU A 63 -7.93 12.31 -14.23
C LEU A 63 -8.30 12.39 -12.75
N TRP A 64 -8.55 11.25 -12.11
CA TRP A 64 -8.83 11.18 -10.68
C TRP A 64 -7.57 11.53 -9.90
N ALA A 65 -7.58 12.65 -9.16
CA ALA A 65 -6.36 13.22 -8.55
C ALA A 65 -5.19 13.39 -9.56
N GLY A 66 -5.52 13.64 -10.84
CA GLY A 66 -4.56 13.72 -11.94
C GLY A 66 -4.01 12.37 -12.42
N LEU A 67 -4.63 11.24 -12.05
CA LEU A 67 -4.26 9.90 -12.50
C LEU A 67 -5.23 9.35 -13.56
N PRO A 68 -4.75 8.94 -14.74
CA PRO A 68 -5.59 8.39 -15.80
C PRO A 68 -5.80 6.88 -15.69
N ILE A 69 -6.44 6.45 -14.61
CA ILE A 69 -6.81 5.04 -14.45
C ILE A 69 -8.12 4.71 -15.20
N PRO A 70 -8.18 3.58 -15.94
CA PRO A 70 -9.36 3.15 -16.68
C PRO A 70 -10.44 2.50 -15.80
N THR A 71 -10.10 2.05 -14.59
CA THR A 71 -11.00 1.43 -13.63
C THR A 71 -10.74 1.96 -12.22
N ASN A 72 -11.68 1.78 -11.30
CA ASN A 72 -11.49 2.09 -9.88
C ASN A 72 -12.14 0.98 -9.04
N PRO A 73 -11.37 0.19 -8.27
CA PRO A 73 -9.91 0.21 -8.19
C PRO A 73 -9.24 -0.16 -9.53
N TRP A 74 -7.99 0.26 -9.68
CA TRP A 74 -7.13 -0.10 -10.79
C TRP A 74 -5.93 -0.91 -10.30
N ILE A 75 -5.62 -1.99 -11.03
CA ILE A 75 -4.41 -2.79 -10.89
C ILE A 75 -3.81 -2.93 -12.29
N GLY A 76 -2.51 -2.70 -12.43
CA GLY A 76 -1.87 -2.92 -13.73
C GLY A 76 -0.38 -2.65 -13.77
N THR A 77 0.17 -2.85 -14.97
CA THR A 77 1.60 -2.83 -15.25
C THR A 77 1.99 -1.77 -16.28
N GLU A 78 1.05 -0.88 -16.64
CA GLU A 78 1.31 0.18 -17.61
C GLU A 78 2.40 1.13 -17.09
N ARG A 79 3.58 1.11 -17.73
CA ARG A 79 4.78 1.82 -17.25
C ARG A 79 4.54 3.31 -16.94
N ARG A 80 3.68 3.98 -17.71
CA ARG A 80 3.38 5.40 -17.48
C ARG A 80 2.55 5.63 -16.22
N LEU A 81 1.55 4.78 -15.97
CA LEU A 81 0.77 4.83 -14.73
C LEU A 81 1.60 4.40 -13.53
N VAL A 82 2.40 3.34 -13.66
CA VAL A 82 3.33 2.90 -12.61
C VAL A 82 4.30 4.02 -12.23
N ALA A 83 4.91 4.70 -13.21
CA ALA A 83 5.79 5.85 -12.97
C ALA A 83 5.06 7.01 -12.29
N THR A 84 3.82 7.28 -12.69
CA THR A 84 2.97 8.31 -12.06
C THR A 84 2.67 7.97 -10.60
N ILE A 85 2.21 6.76 -10.31
CA ILE A 85 1.92 6.29 -8.95
C ILE A 85 3.17 6.34 -8.10
N ARG A 86 4.30 5.87 -8.63
CA ARG A 86 5.57 5.97 -7.91
C ARG A 86 5.95 7.41 -7.61
N SER A 87 5.79 8.32 -8.56
CA SER A 87 6.03 9.74 -8.30
C SER A 87 5.08 10.33 -7.24
N ARG A 88 3.88 9.77 -7.04
CA ARG A 88 2.97 10.16 -5.95
C ARG A 88 3.41 9.62 -4.58
N ILE A 89 4.09 8.47 -4.56
CA ILE A 89 4.60 7.83 -3.34
C ILE A 89 5.97 8.38 -2.93
N ASP A 90 6.89 8.53 -3.89
CA ASP A 90 8.30 8.85 -3.68
C ASP A 90 8.66 10.32 -3.98
N GLY A 91 7.76 11.04 -4.64
CA GLY A 91 8.06 12.34 -5.24
C GLY A 91 8.64 12.22 -6.66
N PRO A 92 8.81 13.34 -7.35
CA PRO A 92 9.43 13.35 -8.67
C PRO A 92 10.89 12.87 -8.57
N PRO A 93 11.37 12.09 -9.54
CA PRO A 93 12.77 11.65 -9.54
C PRO A 93 13.70 12.87 -9.59
N ARG A 94 14.76 12.88 -8.77
CA ARG A 94 15.77 13.95 -8.75
C ARG A 94 16.34 14.17 -10.15
N ALA A 95 16.26 15.39 -10.65
CA ALA A 95 16.84 15.73 -11.94
C ALA A 95 18.34 15.32 -11.97
N PRO A 96 18.82 14.73 -13.06
CA PRO A 96 20.24 14.39 -13.18
C PRO A 96 21.09 15.66 -13.09
N ASP A 97 22.28 15.54 -12.51
CA ASP A 97 23.25 16.63 -12.47
C ASP A 97 23.67 16.96 -13.92
N GLY A 98 23.28 18.13 -14.42
CA GLY A 98 23.50 18.51 -15.81
C GLY A 98 22.45 19.50 -16.34
N PRO A 99 22.51 19.82 -17.64
CA PRO A 99 21.49 20.67 -18.26
C PRO A 99 20.10 20.01 -18.15
N PRO A 100 19.02 20.79 -17.98
CA PRO A 100 17.67 20.25 -17.85
C PRO A 100 17.33 19.29 -19.00
N LEU A 101 16.79 18.12 -18.66
CA LEU A 101 16.29 17.19 -19.66
C LEU A 101 15.07 17.79 -20.36
N ALA A 102 15.07 17.79 -21.69
CA ALA A 102 13.95 18.27 -22.50
C ALA A 102 13.30 17.16 -23.33
N GLY A 103 12.00 17.29 -23.58
CA GLY A 103 11.24 16.46 -24.51
C GLY A 103 11.33 14.95 -24.25
N ARG A 104 11.83 14.20 -25.23
CA ARG A 104 11.92 12.73 -25.19
C ARG A 104 12.86 12.24 -24.08
N ALA A 105 13.92 12.98 -23.77
CA ALA A 105 14.86 12.60 -22.72
C ALA A 105 14.20 12.64 -21.34
N ALA A 106 13.45 13.70 -21.04
CA ALA A 106 12.68 13.83 -19.81
C ALA A 106 11.62 12.72 -19.69
N SER A 107 10.92 12.41 -20.78
CA SER A 107 9.91 11.34 -20.80
C SER A 107 10.51 9.96 -20.50
N ARG A 108 11.66 9.63 -21.11
CA ARG A 108 12.35 8.37 -20.83
C ARG A 108 12.85 8.31 -19.38
N TYR A 109 13.42 9.40 -18.88
CA TYR A 109 13.87 9.50 -17.50
C TYR A 109 12.72 9.30 -16.51
N PHE A 110 11.57 9.92 -16.75
CA PHE A 110 10.37 9.69 -15.96
C PHE A 110 9.95 8.21 -15.98
N LEU A 111 9.95 7.56 -17.14
CA LEU A 111 9.56 6.15 -17.26
C LEU A 111 10.54 5.18 -16.58
N GLN A 112 11.78 5.57 -16.31
CA GLN A 112 12.73 4.77 -15.51
C GLN A 112 12.32 4.69 -14.04
N SER A 113 11.47 5.62 -13.57
CA SER A 113 10.90 5.48 -12.22
C SER A 113 10.07 4.20 -12.08
N ALA A 114 9.46 3.68 -13.15
CA ALA A 114 8.73 2.41 -13.09
C ALA A 114 9.63 1.17 -12.93
N ASP A 115 10.96 1.30 -13.04
CA ASP A 115 11.85 0.15 -12.98
C ASP A 115 11.84 -0.54 -11.60
N GLY A 116 11.77 -1.88 -11.65
CA GLY A 116 11.71 -2.74 -10.47
C GLY A 116 10.32 -2.93 -9.87
N VAL A 117 9.30 -2.23 -10.38
CA VAL A 117 7.89 -2.45 -10.03
C VAL A 117 7.31 -3.49 -10.98
N GLU A 118 6.70 -4.54 -10.43
CA GLU A 118 5.98 -5.55 -11.20
C GLU A 118 4.55 -5.11 -11.51
N GLU A 119 3.91 -4.47 -10.54
CA GLU A 119 2.49 -4.11 -10.62
C GLU A 119 2.20 -2.91 -9.71
N ALA A 120 1.26 -2.08 -10.11
CA ALA A 120 0.81 -0.94 -9.32
C ALA A 120 -0.70 -1.01 -9.10
N TYR A 121 -1.14 -0.34 -8.04
CA TYR A 121 -2.53 -0.25 -7.65
C TYR A 121 -2.89 1.19 -7.32
N ALA A 122 -4.12 1.56 -7.67
CA ALA A 122 -4.72 2.82 -7.26
C ALA A 122 -6.21 2.59 -6.94
N ALA A 123 -6.67 3.12 -5.81
CA ALA A 123 -8.09 3.20 -5.49
C ALA A 123 -8.45 4.59 -4.97
N ILE A 124 -9.55 5.14 -5.48
CA ILE A 124 -10.08 6.43 -5.06
C ILE A 124 -11.37 6.22 -4.29
N TYR A 125 -11.45 6.82 -3.11
CA TYR A 125 -12.65 6.89 -2.28
C TYR A 125 -13.15 8.33 -2.26
N ARG A 126 -14.46 8.49 -2.43
CA ARG A 126 -15.17 9.74 -2.17
C ARG A 126 -15.54 9.81 -0.69
N GLN A 127 -15.53 11.03 -0.17
CA GLN A 127 -15.99 11.40 1.16
C GLN A 127 -16.79 12.71 1.05
N PRO A 128 -17.54 13.12 2.09
CA PRO A 128 -18.28 14.39 2.09
C PRO A 128 -17.39 15.64 1.92
N GLU A 129 -16.13 15.54 2.33
CA GLU A 129 -15.12 16.59 2.23
C GLU A 129 -14.65 16.81 0.77
N PRO A 130 -14.10 17.99 0.42
CA PRO A 130 -13.75 18.32 -0.96
C PRO A 130 -12.55 17.54 -1.52
N GLU A 131 -11.68 17.00 -0.66
CA GLU A 131 -10.50 16.24 -1.10
C GLU A 131 -10.81 14.73 -1.11
N LEU A 132 -10.46 14.05 -2.21
CA LEU A 132 -10.61 12.60 -2.34
C LEU A 132 -9.57 11.86 -1.49
N ILE A 133 -9.92 10.67 -1.01
CA ILE A 133 -8.93 9.74 -0.44
C ILE A 133 -8.42 8.84 -1.54
N VAL A 134 -7.10 8.76 -1.71
CA VAL A 134 -6.47 7.92 -2.72
C VAL A 134 -5.48 6.97 -2.07
N VAL A 135 -5.66 5.68 -2.34
CA VAL A 135 -4.71 4.63 -1.95
C VAL A 135 -3.85 4.33 -3.16
N TYR A 136 -2.53 4.49 -3.00
CA TYR A 136 -1.53 4.09 -3.97
C TYR A 136 -0.77 2.89 -3.44
N ALA A 137 -0.46 1.93 -4.31
CA ALA A 137 0.47 0.88 -3.96
C ALA A 137 1.35 0.43 -5.13
N LEU A 138 2.53 -0.08 -4.79
CA LEU A 138 3.49 -0.66 -5.72
C LEU A 138 3.90 -2.03 -5.20
N ARG A 139 3.86 -3.04 -6.07
CA ARG A 139 4.46 -4.36 -5.84
C ARG A 139 5.81 -4.43 -6.53
N PHE A 140 6.87 -4.65 -5.78
CA PHE A 140 8.24 -4.75 -6.30
C PHE A 140 8.64 -6.20 -6.57
N ALA A 141 9.52 -6.41 -7.55
CA ALA A 141 10.02 -7.75 -7.87
C ALA A 141 10.87 -8.39 -6.75
N VAL A 142 11.41 -7.56 -5.86
CA VAL A 142 12.23 -7.98 -4.73
C VAL A 142 11.74 -7.23 -3.50
N ALA A 143 11.41 -7.95 -2.42
CA ALA A 143 11.03 -7.33 -1.15
C ALA A 143 12.15 -6.41 -0.63
N GLY A 144 11.78 -5.27 -0.07
CA GLY A 144 12.75 -4.29 0.46
C GLY A 144 13.41 -3.38 -0.59
N LYS A 145 13.14 -3.54 -1.90
CA LYS A 145 13.67 -2.62 -2.93
C LYS A 145 13.20 -1.16 -2.80
N ASP A 146 12.14 -0.92 -2.03
CA ASP A 146 11.70 0.43 -1.71
C ASP A 146 12.63 1.11 -0.67
N VAL A 147 13.25 0.33 0.22
CA VAL A 147 14.02 0.82 1.37
C VAL A 147 15.34 1.49 0.94
N ASP A 148 15.93 1.05 -0.17
CA ASP A 148 17.22 1.54 -0.66
C ASP A 148 17.12 2.77 -1.58
N ARG A 149 15.92 3.24 -1.94
CA ARG A 149 15.80 4.40 -2.84
C ARG A 149 15.74 5.73 -2.10
N PRO A 150 16.51 6.74 -2.55
CA PRO A 150 16.45 8.07 -1.97
C PRO A 150 15.05 8.64 -2.17
N ARG A 151 14.40 8.97 -1.05
CA ARG A 151 13.16 9.73 -1.04
C ARG A 151 13.46 11.13 -1.54
N TYR A 152 12.71 11.58 -2.53
CA TYR A 152 12.90 12.93 -3.05
C TYR A 152 12.13 13.91 -2.18
N GLU A 153 12.60 15.15 -2.08
CA GLU A 153 11.92 16.21 -1.33
C GLU A 153 10.55 16.48 -1.99
N ILE A 154 9.51 15.88 -1.43
CA ILE A 154 8.13 16.09 -1.86
C ILE A 154 7.57 17.31 -1.13
N GLY A 155 6.56 17.99 -1.68
CA GLY A 155 5.82 18.99 -0.90
C GLY A 155 5.32 18.41 0.45
N PRO A 156 5.09 19.23 1.48
CA PRO A 156 4.89 18.80 2.87
C PRO A 156 3.73 17.81 3.09
N LYS A 157 2.73 17.80 2.19
CA LYS A 157 1.57 16.90 2.27
C LYS A 157 1.90 15.42 1.99
N VAL A 158 2.89 15.10 1.15
CA VAL A 158 3.20 13.70 0.80
C VAL A 158 4.25 13.10 1.73
N GLN A 159 5.18 13.91 2.24
CA GLN A 159 6.21 13.44 3.18
C GLN A 159 5.66 12.93 4.52
N THR A 160 4.41 13.27 4.87
CA THR A 160 3.80 12.95 6.16
C THR A 160 2.78 11.80 6.11
N ALA A 161 2.53 11.23 4.92
CA ALA A 161 1.65 10.08 4.79
C ALA A 161 2.36 8.80 5.29
N PRO A 162 1.79 8.06 6.24
CA PRO A 162 2.40 6.83 6.72
C PRO A 162 2.42 5.78 5.61
N ARG A 163 3.58 5.16 5.39
CA ARG A 163 3.73 3.99 4.52
C ARG A 163 3.35 2.72 5.27
N ILE A 164 2.69 1.80 4.58
CA ILE A 164 2.34 0.48 5.08
C ILE A 164 2.98 -0.54 4.15
N GLU A 165 3.77 -1.45 4.71
CA GLU A 165 4.54 -2.44 3.94
C GLU A 165 3.95 -3.84 4.15
N PHE A 166 3.69 -4.56 3.05
CA PHE A 166 3.29 -5.97 3.05
C PHE A 166 4.26 -6.75 2.15
N GLY A 167 5.38 -7.21 2.72
CA GLY A 167 6.41 -7.93 1.95
C GLY A 167 6.94 -7.07 0.78
N PRO A 168 6.67 -7.43 -0.50
CA PRO A 168 7.05 -6.63 -1.65
C PRO A 168 6.11 -5.47 -1.98
N ILE A 169 5.05 -5.24 -1.21
CA ILE A 169 4.04 -4.22 -1.50
C ILE A 169 4.22 -3.02 -0.57
N THR A 170 4.41 -1.83 -1.15
CA THR A 170 4.39 -0.55 -0.43
C THR A 170 3.08 0.16 -0.69
N VAL A 171 2.40 0.64 0.36
CA VAL A 171 1.11 1.33 0.29
C VAL A 171 1.19 2.70 0.93
N VAL A 172 0.57 3.69 0.29
CA VAL A 172 0.39 5.06 0.81
C VAL A 172 -1.07 5.47 0.67
N VAL A 173 -1.61 6.06 1.74
CA VAL A 173 -2.92 6.72 1.74
C VAL A 173 -2.69 8.23 1.64
N SER A 174 -3.34 8.87 0.67
CA SER A 174 -3.27 10.31 0.41
C SER A 174 -4.67 10.94 0.45
N GLY A 175 -4.75 12.20 0.86
CA GLY A 175 -6.01 12.93 0.98
C GLY A 175 -6.14 13.62 2.34
N GLU A 176 -7.27 14.26 2.58
CA GLU A 176 -7.56 14.93 3.85
C GLU A 176 -7.72 13.91 4.99
N ARG A 177 -7.22 14.27 6.19
CA ARG A 177 -7.38 13.42 7.37
C ARG A 177 -8.80 13.56 7.91
N GLY A 178 -9.49 12.43 8.06
CA GLY A 178 -10.88 12.35 8.52
C GLY A 178 -11.29 10.91 8.78
N GLU A 179 -12.59 10.67 8.98
CA GLU A 179 -13.10 9.33 9.29
C GLU A 179 -12.87 8.34 8.14
N CYS A 180 -13.02 8.79 6.88
CA CYS A 180 -12.82 7.94 5.70
C CYS A 180 -11.35 7.50 5.57
N SER A 181 -10.38 8.42 5.66
CA SER A 181 -8.95 8.06 5.62
C SER A 181 -8.54 7.20 6.82
N TYR A 182 -9.06 7.45 8.02
CA TYR A 182 -8.81 6.60 9.18
C TYR A 182 -9.34 5.18 9.00
N ALA A 183 -10.56 5.01 8.46
CA ALA A 183 -11.14 3.70 8.19
C ALA A 183 -10.33 2.92 7.14
N VAL A 184 -9.89 3.60 6.08
CA VAL A 184 -9.01 3.03 5.05
C VAL A 184 -7.68 2.58 5.67
N GLU A 185 -6.98 3.44 6.40
CA GLU A 185 -5.72 3.09 7.05
C GLU A 185 -5.86 1.96 8.07
N SER A 186 -6.92 1.98 8.88
CA SER A 186 -7.22 0.95 9.88
C SER A 186 -7.45 -0.41 9.23
N TYR A 187 -8.21 -0.45 8.13
CA TYR A 187 -8.40 -1.66 7.35
C TYR A 187 -7.07 -2.19 6.80
N LEU A 188 -6.28 -1.34 6.15
CA LEU A 188 -4.98 -1.74 5.59
C LEU A 188 -4.06 -2.31 6.68
N ARG A 189 -3.93 -1.64 7.83
CA ARG A 189 -3.13 -2.14 8.96
C ARG A 189 -3.65 -3.45 9.55
N SER A 190 -4.93 -3.78 9.35
CA SER A 190 -5.48 -5.06 9.79
C SER A 190 -5.12 -6.23 8.89
N LEU A 191 -4.65 -5.99 7.66
CA LEU A 191 -4.24 -7.05 6.72
C LEU A 191 -2.94 -7.75 7.13
N ASP A 192 -2.06 -7.06 7.86
CA ASP A 192 -0.81 -7.63 8.40
C ASP A 192 -1.06 -8.43 9.71
N ARG A 193 -2.21 -8.18 10.36
CA ARG A 193 -2.47 -8.59 11.74
C ARG A 193 -3.00 -9.99 11.92
#